data_AF-A0A8T4R330-F1
#
_entry.id   AF-A0A8T4R330-F1
#
_cell.length_a   1.000
_cell.length_b   1.000
_cell.length_c   1.000
_cell.angle_alpha   90.00
_cell.angle_beta   90.00
_cell.angle_gamma   90.00
#
_symmetry.space_group_name_H-M   'P 1'
#
loop_
_entity.id
_entity.type
_entity.pdbx_description
1 polymer ?
#
loop_
_entity_poly.entity_id
_entity_poly.type
_entity_poly.pdbx_seq_one_letter_code
_entity_poly.pdbx_strand_id
1 'polypeptide(L)'
;MITLMQKFIRSIFGDFFGKRKNLRIGLYGSPNGGKTTLANKICVDWLGEEMGSVSSVAHETREIQIKEQVTIKSKGKELSFNLVDTPGIATKIDYEDFIKVGMKENEAKNRAKEATKGVIDAIKWLDDMDVVVIVLDATKDPYTQVNITIIGNLQARDIPVLLVANKIDLKKADIKMIQSAFPQYDVVGISAKYGNNIDEFYESLFKISK
;
A
#
# COMPACT_ATOMS: atom_id res chain seq x y z
N MET A 1 -28.29 -7.95 -8.18
CA MET A 1 -28.56 -8.27 -6.77
C MET A 1 -27.41 -7.68 -5.95
N ILE A 2 -27.66 -6.65 -5.14
CA ILE A 2 -26.61 -6.03 -4.31
C ILE A 2 -26.23 -7.04 -3.23
N THR A 3 -24.96 -7.45 -3.16
CA THR A 3 -24.48 -8.43 -2.17
C THR A 3 -24.61 -7.84 -0.76
N LEU A 4 -24.73 -8.69 0.27
CA LEU A 4 -24.84 -8.26 1.68
C LEU A 4 -23.68 -7.32 2.07
N MET A 5 -22.49 -7.62 1.56
CA MET A 5 -21.27 -6.82 1.70
C MET A 5 -21.40 -5.42 1.06
N GLN A 6 -21.97 -5.31 -0.15
CA GLN A 6 -22.23 -3.99 -0.75
C GLN A 6 -23.25 -3.16 0.04
N LYS A 7 -24.20 -3.78 0.76
CA LYS A 7 -25.11 -3.05 1.66
C LYS A 7 -24.41 -2.59 2.93
N PHE A 8 -23.56 -3.44 3.52
CA PHE A 8 -22.76 -3.14 4.70
C PHE A 8 -21.76 -2.01 4.42
N ILE A 9 -20.98 -2.15 3.35
CA ILE A 9 -20.08 -1.11 2.83
C ILE A 9 -20.87 0.18 2.62
N ARG A 10 -22.03 0.16 1.95
CA ARG A 10 -22.85 1.37 1.77
C ARG A 10 -23.33 2.01 3.07
N SER A 11 -23.58 1.22 4.12
CA SER A 11 -23.96 1.72 5.44
C SER A 11 -22.79 2.44 6.11
N ILE A 12 -21.63 1.78 6.19
CA ILE A 12 -20.41 2.37 6.75
C ILE A 12 -19.94 3.58 5.95
N PHE A 13 -20.00 3.49 4.62
CA PHE A 13 -19.72 4.58 3.69
C PHE A 13 -20.69 5.75 3.87
N GLY A 14 -21.96 5.48 4.16
CA GLY A 14 -22.97 6.52 4.39
C GLY A 14 -22.57 7.44 5.54
N ASP A 15 -22.17 6.82 6.66
CA ASP A 15 -21.81 7.50 7.90
C ASP A 15 -20.42 8.15 7.85
N PHE A 16 -19.43 7.50 7.21
CA PHE A 16 -18.07 8.02 7.12
C PHE A 16 -17.95 9.22 6.17
N PHE A 17 -18.64 9.18 5.02
CA PHE A 17 -18.59 10.26 4.03
C PHE A 17 -19.43 11.50 4.38
N GLY A 18 -20.05 11.56 5.57
CA GLY A 18 -20.66 12.79 6.06
C GLY A 18 -19.65 13.91 6.33
N LYS A 19 -18.35 13.59 6.47
CA LYS A 19 -17.31 14.54 6.94
C LYS A 19 -16.19 14.88 5.96
N ARG A 20 -15.81 14.01 5.00
CA ARG A 20 -14.73 14.30 4.02
C ARG A 20 -15.18 13.99 2.59
N LYS A 21 -14.88 14.92 1.65
CA LYS A 21 -15.21 14.79 0.21
C LYS A 21 -14.22 13.91 -0.55
N ASN A 22 -12.96 13.89 -0.08
CA ASN A 22 -11.83 13.17 -0.65
C ASN A 22 -11.11 12.43 0.49
N LEU A 23 -10.90 11.12 0.36
CA LEU A 23 -10.01 10.33 1.22
C LEU A 23 -8.89 9.79 0.33
N ARG A 24 -7.63 9.98 0.75
CA ARG A 24 -6.40 9.58 0.04
C ARG A 24 -5.72 8.43 0.77
N ILE A 25 -5.83 7.23 0.22
CA ILE A 25 -5.25 6.01 0.81
C ILE A 25 -3.97 5.61 0.05
N GLY A 26 -2.85 5.48 0.76
CA GLY A 26 -1.62 4.92 0.20
C GLY A 26 -1.50 3.42 0.47
N LEU A 27 -1.26 2.58 -0.54
CA LEU A 27 -0.96 1.15 -0.35
C LEU A 27 0.54 0.88 -0.50
N TYR A 28 1.18 0.40 0.57
CA TYR A 28 2.63 0.16 0.68
C TYR A 28 2.93 -1.28 1.15
N GLY A 29 4.18 -1.70 1.08
CA GLY A 29 4.64 -3.01 1.56
C GLY A 29 5.58 -3.72 0.59
N SER A 30 6.15 -4.84 1.03
CA SER A 30 7.13 -5.60 0.24
C SER A 30 6.58 -6.06 -1.12
N PRO A 31 7.46 -6.37 -2.10
CA PRO A 31 7.07 -7.10 -3.29
C PRO A 31 6.29 -8.37 -2.92
N ASN A 32 5.26 -8.70 -3.69
CA ASN A 32 4.39 -9.87 -3.48
C ASN A 32 3.59 -9.89 -2.16
N GLY A 33 3.54 -8.80 -1.39
CA GLY A 33 2.67 -8.68 -0.20
C GLY A 33 1.16 -8.76 -0.52
N GLY A 34 0.79 -8.60 -1.80
CA GLY A 34 -0.59 -8.65 -2.28
C GLY A 34 -1.28 -7.28 -2.31
N LYS A 35 -0.49 -6.20 -2.37
CA LYS A 35 -0.97 -4.81 -2.49
C LYS A 35 -1.95 -4.65 -3.65
N THR A 36 -1.59 -5.10 -4.85
CA THR A 36 -2.47 -4.96 -6.02
C THR A 36 -3.69 -5.87 -5.96
N THR A 37 -3.57 -7.05 -5.34
CA THR A 37 -4.74 -7.90 -5.08
C THR A 37 -5.74 -7.20 -4.17
N LEU A 38 -5.26 -6.55 -3.11
CA LEU A 38 -6.09 -5.75 -2.20
C LEU A 38 -6.71 -4.55 -2.93
N ALA A 39 -5.91 -3.83 -3.72
CA ALA A 39 -6.39 -2.69 -4.49
C ALA A 39 -7.51 -3.08 -5.47
N ASN A 40 -7.33 -4.19 -6.19
CA ASN A 40 -8.38 -4.72 -7.08
C ASN A 40 -9.63 -5.15 -6.32
N LYS A 41 -9.47 -5.78 -5.15
CA LYS A 41 -10.60 -6.17 -4.30
C LYS A 41 -11.41 -4.94 -3.87
N ILE A 42 -10.73 -3.87 -3.46
CA ILE A 42 -11.35 -2.59 -3.11
C ILE A 42 -12.12 -2.00 -4.30
N CYS A 43 -11.54 -2.00 -5.50
CA CYS A 43 -12.24 -1.57 -6.72
C CYS A 43 -13.50 -2.36 -6.98
N VAL A 44 -13.41 -3.69 -7.00
CA VAL A 44 -14.56 -4.56 -7.27
C VAL A 44 -15.67 -4.34 -6.24
N ASP A 45 -15.30 -4.20 -4.97
CA ASP A 45 -16.28 -4.06 -3.89
C ASP A 45 -17.01 -2.71 -3.95
N TRP A 46 -16.35 -1.64 -4.40
CA TRP A 46 -16.90 -0.29 -4.39
C TRP A 46 -17.47 0.17 -5.74
N LEU A 47 -16.88 -0.26 -6.85
CA LEU A 47 -17.26 0.11 -8.21
C LEU A 47 -18.04 -1.00 -8.92
N GLY A 48 -17.82 -2.27 -8.55
CA GLY A 48 -18.35 -3.42 -9.29
C GLY A 48 -17.53 -3.80 -10.52
N GLU A 49 -16.34 -3.22 -10.71
CA GLU A 49 -15.43 -3.51 -11.81
C GLU A 49 -13.98 -3.72 -11.32
N GLU A 50 -13.21 -4.54 -12.04
CA GLU A 50 -11.79 -4.75 -11.76
C GLU A 50 -10.97 -3.54 -12.23
N MET A 51 -9.90 -3.24 -11.50
CA MET A 51 -9.00 -2.11 -11.80
C MET A 51 -8.15 -2.31 -13.09
N GLY A 52 -8.26 -3.47 -13.75
CA GLY A 52 -7.43 -3.86 -14.90
C GLY A 52 -6.38 -4.93 -14.56
N SER A 53 -5.70 -5.44 -15.58
CA SER A 53 -4.75 -6.55 -15.44
C SER A 53 -3.50 -6.12 -14.67
N VAL A 54 -3.35 -6.73 -13.50
CA VAL A 54 -2.16 -6.60 -12.66
C VAL A 54 -1.02 -7.36 -13.33
N SER A 55 -0.04 -6.63 -13.86
CA SER A 55 1.24 -7.21 -14.25
C SER A 55 1.92 -7.78 -13.00
N SER A 56 1.96 -9.10 -12.88
CA SER A 56 2.66 -9.84 -11.82
C SER A 56 4.16 -10.00 -12.11
N VAL A 57 4.73 -9.12 -12.92
CA VAL A 57 6.12 -9.21 -13.36
C VAL A 57 6.99 -8.65 -12.24
N ALA A 58 7.40 -9.53 -11.32
CA ALA A 58 8.46 -9.27 -10.37
C ALA A 58 9.78 -9.14 -11.13
N HIS A 59 10.15 -7.92 -11.50
CA HIS A 59 11.50 -7.61 -11.98
C HIS A 59 11.99 -6.33 -11.32
N GLU A 60 13.24 -6.40 -10.86
CA GLU A 60 14.12 -5.33 -10.41
C GLU A 60 13.80 -3.98 -11.08
N THR A 61 13.01 -3.14 -10.41
CA THR A 61 12.38 -2.01 -11.09
C THR A 61 13.21 -0.74 -10.91
N ARG A 62 13.70 -0.25 -12.06
CA ARG A 62 14.67 0.85 -12.24
C ARG A 62 14.04 2.25 -12.26
N GLU A 63 12.72 2.36 -12.16
CA GLU A 63 11.98 3.62 -12.07
C GLU A 63 10.75 3.41 -11.19
N ILE A 64 10.28 4.49 -10.57
CA ILE A 64 9.01 4.48 -9.84
C ILE A 64 7.89 4.23 -10.82
N GLN A 65 7.40 2.99 -10.83
CA GLN A 65 6.07 2.71 -11.33
C GLN A 65 5.09 3.02 -10.20
N ILE A 66 4.69 4.30 -10.10
CA ILE A 66 3.39 4.63 -9.50
C ILE A 66 2.37 3.96 -10.41
N LYS A 67 1.84 2.82 -10.00
CA LYS A 67 0.65 2.29 -10.65
C LYS A 67 -0.57 2.96 -10.03
N GLU A 68 -1.08 3.90 -10.82
CA GLU A 68 -2.46 4.36 -10.92
C GLU A 68 -3.08 5.00 -9.67
N GLN A 69 -3.21 6.33 -9.79
CA GLN A 69 -4.07 7.22 -9.01
C GLN A 69 -5.53 6.87 -9.31
N VAL A 70 -6.03 5.77 -8.74
CA VAL A 70 -7.42 5.40 -8.95
C VAL A 70 -8.28 6.33 -8.15
N THR A 71 -9.17 7.00 -8.86
CA THR A 71 -10.08 7.97 -8.29
C THR A 71 -11.50 7.48 -8.51
N ILE A 72 -12.12 7.00 -7.44
CA ILE A 72 -13.49 6.51 -7.43
C ILE A 72 -14.43 7.68 -7.16
N LYS A 73 -15.30 8.00 -8.12
CA LYS A 73 -16.36 9.00 -7.92
C LYS A 73 -17.72 8.31 -7.82
N SER A 74 -18.41 8.46 -6.70
CA SER A 74 -19.75 7.91 -6.50
C SER A 74 -20.64 8.90 -5.73
N LYS A 75 -21.80 9.24 -6.29
CA LYS A 75 -22.80 10.14 -5.68
C LYS A 75 -22.22 11.47 -5.13
N GLY A 76 -21.33 12.11 -5.90
CA GLY A 76 -20.72 13.40 -5.53
C GLY A 76 -19.59 13.32 -4.49
N LYS A 77 -19.07 12.12 -4.22
CA LYS A 77 -17.97 11.82 -3.31
C LYS A 77 -16.82 11.20 -4.09
N GLU A 78 -15.59 11.57 -3.77
CA GLU A 78 -14.38 11.15 -4.48
C GLU A 78 -13.45 10.41 -3.51
N LEU A 79 -12.93 9.27 -3.93
CA LEU A 79 -12.04 8.44 -3.12
C LEU A 79 -10.85 8.11 -3.98
N SER A 80 -9.71 8.71 -3.66
CA SER A 80 -8.48 8.50 -4.39
C SER A 80 -7.61 7.55 -3.59
N PHE A 81 -7.04 6.55 -4.24
CA PHE A 81 -5.99 5.76 -3.62
C PHE A 81 -4.79 5.69 -4.56
N ASN A 82 -3.62 5.70 -3.95
CA ASN A 82 -2.36 5.57 -4.66
C ASN A 82 -1.76 4.23 -4.26
N LEU A 83 -1.60 3.34 -5.24
CA LEU A 83 -0.78 2.16 -5.06
C LEU A 83 0.67 2.56 -5.34
N VAL A 84 1.43 2.72 -4.26
CA VAL A 84 2.84 3.04 -4.37
C VAL A 84 3.59 1.72 -4.27
N ASP A 85 3.85 1.13 -5.44
CA ASP A 85 4.91 0.14 -5.51
C ASP A 85 6.22 0.90 -5.36
N THR A 86 6.91 0.70 -4.25
CA THR A 86 8.11 1.47 -3.91
C THR A 86 9.33 0.82 -4.56
N PRO A 87 9.94 1.37 -5.63
CA PRO A 87 11.37 1.26 -5.72
C PRO A 87 11.95 2.07 -4.56
N GLY A 88 12.82 1.42 -3.79
CA GLY A 88 13.94 2.12 -3.18
C GLY A 88 13.69 3.30 -2.25
N ILE A 89 12.47 3.54 -1.72
CA ILE A 89 12.33 4.46 -0.55
C ILE A 89 13.28 4.00 0.58
N ALA A 90 13.58 2.70 0.60
CA ALA A 90 14.52 2.06 1.50
C ALA A 90 15.98 1.96 1.02
N THR A 91 16.30 2.35 -0.22
CA THR A 91 17.67 2.22 -0.74
C THR A 91 18.40 3.55 -0.66
N LYS A 92 19.55 3.53 0.01
CA LYS A 92 20.60 4.53 -0.21
C LYS A 92 20.99 4.45 -1.69
N ILE A 93 20.88 5.56 -2.39
CA ILE A 93 21.28 5.65 -3.79
C ILE A 93 22.66 6.27 -3.82
N ASP A 94 23.66 5.46 -4.16
CA ASP A 94 25.04 5.92 -4.32
C ASP A 94 25.46 5.73 -5.78
N TYR A 95 26.07 6.75 -6.37
CA TYR A 95 26.52 6.67 -7.77
C TYR A 95 27.62 5.60 -7.92
N GLU A 96 28.40 5.35 -6.86
CA GLU A 96 29.43 4.31 -6.81
C GLU A 96 28.88 2.90 -7.03
N ASP A 97 27.64 2.64 -6.62
CA ASP A 97 27.00 1.34 -6.83
C ASP A 97 26.70 1.09 -8.32
N PHE A 98 26.46 2.16 -9.09
CA PHE A 98 26.31 2.07 -10.55
C PHE A 98 27.66 1.89 -11.25
N ILE A 99 28.74 2.46 -10.71
CA ILE A 99 30.10 2.25 -11.23
C ILE A 99 30.52 0.79 -11.06
N LYS A 100 30.23 0.17 -9.89
CA LYS A 100 30.53 -1.25 -9.61
C LYS A 100 29.90 -2.22 -10.61
N VAL A 101 28.76 -1.86 -11.19
CA VAL A 101 28.07 -2.67 -12.22
C VAL A 101 28.46 -2.29 -13.65
N GLY A 102 29.53 -1.49 -13.83
CA GLY A 102 30.14 -1.20 -15.13
C GLY A 102 29.66 0.09 -15.80
N MET A 103 28.89 0.94 -15.12
CA MET A 103 28.43 2.22 -15.67
C MET A 103 29.56 3.26 -15.63
N LYS A 104 29.68 4.08 -16.68
CA LYS A 104 30.65 5.19 -16.70
C LYS A 104 30.30 6.23 -15.63
N GLU A 105 31.29 6.84 -15.00
CA GLU A 105 31.09 7.75 -13.87
C GLU A 105 30.07 8.87 -14.14
N ASN A 106 30.12 9.52 -15.31
CA ASN A 106 29.17 10.58 -15.66
C ASN A 106 27.73 10.05 -15.81
N GLU A 107 27.57 8.86 -16.38
CA GLU A 107 26.28 8.19 -16.53
C GLU A 107 25.75 7.72 -15.17
N ALA A 108 26.63 7.16 -14.32
CA ALA A 108 26.33 6.75 -12.95
C ALA A 108 25.85 7.91 -12.07
N LYS A 109 26.50 9.08 -12.18
CA LYS A 109 26.07 10.29 -11.46
C LYS A 109 24.70 10.79 -11.91
N ASN A 110 24.44 10.81 -13.23
CA ASN A 110 23.12 11.18 -13.75
C ASN A 110 22.06 10.17 -13.30
N ARG A 111 22.39 8.89 -13.35
CA ARG A 111 21.53 7.78 -12.92
C ARG A 111 21.16 7.86 -11.44
N ALA A 112 22.12 8.16 -10.57
CA ALA A 112 21.89 8.34 -9.14
C ALA A 112 20.97 9.55 -8.85
N LYS A 113 21.15 10.67 -9.59
CA LYS A 113 20.28 11.84 -9.47
C LYS A 113 18.83 11.54 -9.86
N GLU A 114 18.62 10.83 -10.96
CA GLU A 114 17.29 10.41 -11.41
C GLU A 114 16.60 9.50 -10.40
N ALA A 115 17.31 8.47 -9.91
CA ALA A 115 16.78 7.56 -8.91
C ALA A 115 16.44 8.30 -7.60
N THR A 116 17.28 9.26 -7.18
CA THR A 116 17.02 10.08 -5.99
C THR A 116 15.79 10.96 -6.16
N LYS A 117 15.63 11.59 -7.34
CA LYS A 117 14.44 12.38 -7.66
C LYS A 117 13.18 11.54 -7.56
N GLY A 118 13.24 10.30 -8.06
CA GLY A 118 12.17 9.33 -7.87
C GLY A 118 11.82 9.20 -6.38
N VAL A 119 12.78 8.80 -5.54
CA VAL A 119 12.53 8.60 -4.10
C VAL A 119 11.92 9.84 -3.45
N ILE A 120 12.39 11.03 -3.79
CA ILE A 120 11.82 12.31 -3.31
C ILE A 120 10.36 12.46 -3.73
N ASP A 121 10.02 12.16 -4.97
CA ASP A 121 8.63 12.29 -5.44
C ASP A 121 7.72 11.26 -4.74
N ALA A 122 8.15 10.01 -4.55
CA ALA A 122 7.40 9.03 -3.75
C ALA A 122 7.22 9.46 -2.28
N ILE A 123 8.21 10.15 -1.72
CA ILE A 123 8.12 10.73 -0.38
C ILE A 123 7.10 11.88 -0.35
N LYS A 124 7.09 12.78 -1.34
CA LYS A 124 6.08 13.86 -1.39
C LYS A 124 4.65 13.31 -1.49
N TRP A 125 4.47 12.21 -2.22
CA TRP A 125 3.18 11.52 -2.28
C TRP A 125 2.69 11.04 -0.91
N LEU A 126 3.59 10.68 0.02
CA LEU A 126 3.21 10.29 1.38
C LEU A 126 2.61 11.45 2.17
N ASP A 127 3.17 12.66 2.02
CA ASP A 127 2.71 13.85 2.74
C ASP A 127 1.28 14.27 2.34
N ASP A 128 0.82 13.80 1.19
CA ASP A 128 -0.52 14.03 0.67
C ASP A 128 -1.55 12.97 1.12
N MET A 129 -1.15 11.90 1.82
CA MET A 129 -2.04 10.80 2.17
C MET A 129 -2.78 11.05 3.49
N ASP A 130 -4.08 10.74 3.53
CA ASP A 130 -4.87 10.75 4.77
C ASP A 130 -4.57 9.52 5.63
N VAL A 131 -4.26 8.39 4.98
CA VAL A 131 -3.97 7.11 5.64
C VAL A 131 -3.09 6.24 4.76
N VAL A 132 -2.17 5.51 5.39
CA VAL A 132 -1.29 4.55 4.71
C VAL A 132 -1.60 3.14 5.20
N VAL A 133 -1.84 2.22 4.26
CA VAL A 133 -2.02 0.79 4.52
C VAL A 133 -0.75 0.08 4.11
N ILE A 134 -0.11 -0.62 5.04
CA ILE A 134 1.07 -1.45 4.76
C ILE A 134 0.63 -2.91 4.69
N VAL A 135 0.72 -3.49 3.50
CA VAL A 135 0.32 -4.88 3.23
C VAL A 135 1.52 -5.79 3.38
N LEU A 136 1.49 -6.64 4.41
CA LEU A 136 2.51 -7.61 4.74
C LEU A 136 2.01 -9.03 4.44
N ASP A 137 2.88 -9.89 3.90
CA ASP A 137 2.56 -11.31 3.74
C ASP A 137 2.64 -12.00 5.11
N ALA A 138 1.50 -12.46 5.63
CA ALA A 138 1.40 -13.11 6.93
C ALA A 138 2.17 -14.44 7.02
N THR A 139 2.64 -14.99 5.89
CA THR A 139 3.45 -16.22 5.85
C THR A 139 4.95 -15.98 5.89
N LYS A 140 5.38 -14.71 5.96
CA LYS A 140 6.79 -14.30 5.87
C LYS A 140 7.20 -13.57 7.14
N ASP A 141 8.50 -13.55 7.38
CA ASP A 141 9.10 -12.75 8.44
C ASP A 141 8.76 -11.25 8.23
N PRO A 142 8.13 -10.58 9.20
CA PRO A 142 7.81 -9.16 9.09
C PRO A 142 9.05 -8.26 9.08
N TYR A 143 10.19 -8.71 9.64
CA TYR A 143 11.41 -7.91 9.82
C TYR A 143 12.30 -7.79 8.58
N THR A 144 11.72 -7.86 7.38
CA THR A 144 12.49 -7.57 6.17
C THR A 144 12.99 -6.12 6.18
N GLN A 145 14.17 -5.88 5.61
CA GLN A 145 14.73 -4.53 5.50
C GLN A 145 13.74 -3.55 4.85
N VAL A 146 13.00 -4.02 3.84
CA VAL A 146 11.96 -3.22 3.16
C VAL A 146 10.87 -2.79 4.13
N ASN A 147 10.31 -3.74 4.90
CA ASN A 147 9.22 -3.44 5.83
C ASN A 147 9.67 -2.51 6.96
N ILE A 148 10.82 -2.81 7.58
CA ILE A 148 11.39 -1.99 8.67
C ILE A 148 11.60 -0.55 8.18
N THR A 149 12.14 -0.40 6.97
CA THR A 149 12.44 0.94 6.44
C THR A 149 11.17 1.70 6.09
N ILE A 150 10.17 1.07 5.47
CA ILE A 150 8.88 1.71 5.18
C ILE A 150 8.21 2.15 6.48
N ILE A 151 8.11 1.26 7.46
CA ILE A 151 7.46 1.55 8.75
C ILE A 151 8.20 2.66 9.50
N GLY A 152 9.54 2.61 9.58
CA GLY A 152 10.34 3.64 10.24
C GLY A 152 10.20 5.02 9.60
N ASN A 153 10.13 5.09 8.26
CA ASN A 153 9.92 6.36 7.54
C ASN A 153 8.51 6.94 7.79
N LEU A 154 7.49 6.08 7.88
CA LEU A 154 6.12 6.51 8.14
C LEU A 154 5.92 6.95 9.58
N GLN A 155 6.55 6.26 10.54
CA GLN A 155 6.53 6.65 11.95
C GLN A 155 7.08 8.07 12.17
N ALA A 156 8.03 8.52 11.36
CA ALA A 156 8.59 9.87 11.44
C ALA A 156 7.66 10.97 10.90
N ARG A 157 6.54 10.63 10.25
CA ARG A 157 5.69 11.59 9.51
C ARG A 157 4.30 11.83 10.11
N ASP A 158 3.98 11.23 11.24
CA ASP A 158 2.66 11.34 11.91
C ASP A 158 1.44 11.08 10.98
N ILE A 159 1.64 10.21 9.97
CA ILE A 159 0.59 9.77 9.07
C ILE A 159 -0.09 8.56 9.71
N PRO A 160 -1.44 8.48 9.77
CA PRO A 160 -2.14 7.28 10.24
C PRO A 160 -1.76 6.05 9.42
N VAL A 161 -1.37 4.97 10.09
CA VAL A 161 -0.95 3.71 9.46
C VAL A 161 -1.83 2.55 9.91
N LEU A 162 -2.31 1.75 8.95
CA LEU A 162 -2.92 0.43 9.19
C LEU A 162 -1.98 -0.66 8.68
N LEU A 163 -1.65 -1.64 9.51
CA LEU A 163 -0.97 -2.84 9.04
C LEU A 163 -2.00 -3.88 8.62
N VAL A 164 -1.75 -4.49 7.45
CA VAL A 164 -2.59 -5.56 6.91
C VAL A 164 -1.76 -6.82 6.77
N ALA A 165 -2.06 -7.82 7.59
CA ALA A 165 -1.52 -9.16 7.50
C ALA A 165 -2.30 -9.94 6.43
N ASN A 166 -1.82 -9.91 5.19
CA ASN A 166 -2.49 -10.51 4.04
C ASN A 166 -2.12 -11.99 3.87
N LYS A 167 -2.92 -12.72 3.09
CA LYS A 167 -2.79 -14.17 2.80
C LYS A 167 -3.07 -15.08 4.00
N ILE A 168 -4.00 -14.68 4.88
CA ILE A 168 -4.40 -15.49 6.05
C ILE A 168 -5.04 -16.84 5.67
N ASP A 169 -5.42 -17.01 4.41
CA ASP A 169 -5.88 -18.28 3.85
C ASP A 169 -4.80 -19.37 3.79
N LEU A 170 -3.51 -18.98 3.89
CA LEU A 170 -2.40 -19.91 3.84
C LEU A 170 -2.10 -20.50 5.23
N LYS A 171 -1.83 -21.81 5.29
CA LYS A 171 -1.57 -22.54 6.55
C LYS A 171 -0.43 -21.97 7.41
N LYS A 172 0.53 -21.28 6.80
CA LYS A 172 1.69 -20.69 7.49
C LYS A 172 1.44 -19.25 7.95
N ALA A 173 0.24 -18.71 7.74
CA ALA A 173 -0.05 -17.34 8.10
C ALA A 173 -0.04 -17.17 9.62
N ASP A 174 0.69 -16.16 10.10
CA ASP A 174 0.77 -15.80 11.51
C ASP A 174 0.58 -14.28 11.68
N ILE A 175 -0.66 -13.91 12.00
CA ILE A 175 -1.04 -12.52 12.27
C ILE A 175 -0.37 -12.03 13.57
N LYS A 176 -0.21 -12.91 14.56
CA LYS A 176 0.35 -12.57 15.87
C LYS A 176 1.82 -12.21 15.77
N MET A 177 2.55 -12.84 14.85
CA MET A 177 3.93 -12.49 14.54
C MET A 177 4.05 -11.04 14.08
N ILE A 178 3.16 -10.58 13.19
CA ILE A 178 3.14 -9.19 12.72
C ILE A 178 2.73 -8.23 13.86
N GLN A 179 1.69 -8.57 14.63
CA GLN A 179 1.25 -7.80 15.80
C GLN A 179 2.37 -7.64 16.84
N SER A 180 3.12 -8.70 17.10
CA SER A 180 4.22 -8.68 18.06
C SER A 180 5.41 -7.89 17.54
N ALA A 181 5.62 -7.88 16.22
CA ALA A 181 6.71 -7.13 15.59
C ALA A 181 6.46 -5.62 15.58
N PHE A 182 5.21 -5.21 15.46
CA PHE A 182 4.82 -3.82 15.33
C PHE A 182 3.64 -3.48 16.27
N PRO A 183 3.82 -3.61 17.60
CA PRO A 183 2.74 -3.49 18.59
C PRO A 183 2.12 -2.09 18.68
N GLN A 184 2.76 -1.08 18.10
CA GLN A 184 2.28 0.30 18.06
C GLN A 184 1.22 0.56 16.98
N TYR A 185 0.98 -0.40 16.07
CA TYR A 185 -0.01 -0.25 14.99
C TYR A 185 -1.16 -1.24 15.11
N ASP A 186 -2.34 -0.81 14.69
CA ASP A 186 -3.46 -1.71 14.47
C ASP A 186 -3.12 -2.68 13.31
N VAL A 187 -3.34 -3.98 13.52
CA VAL A 187 -3.09 -5.04 12.53
C VAL A 187 -4.37 -5.78 12.23
N VAL A 188 -4.76 -5.82 10.95
CA VAL A 188 -5.92 -6.58 10.47
C VAL A 188 -5.45 -7.72 9.58
N GLY A 189 -5.88 -8.94 9.90
CA GLY A 189 -5.64 -10.12 9.07
C GLY A 189 -6.66 -10.23 7.94
N ILE A 190 -6.23 -10.37 6.69
CA ILE A 190 -7.14 -10.53 5.54
C ILE A 190 -6.68 -11.60 4.55
N SER A 191 -7.60 -12.06 3.70
CA SER A 191 -7.25 -12.65 2.41
C SER A 191 -7.80 -11.79 1.30
N ALA A 192 -6.95 -10.94 0.72
CA ALA A 192 -7.35 -10.09 -0.41
C ALA A 192 -7.84 -10.92 -1.62
N LYS A 193 -7.27 -12.11 -1.82
CA LYS A 193 -7.60 -13.00 -2.94
C LYS A 193 -9.00 -13.61 -2.80
N TYR A 194 -9.35 -14.05 -1.60
CA TYR A 194 -10.63 -14.75 -1.35
C TYR A 194 -11.71 -13.86 -0.74
N GLY A 195 -11.36 -12.63 -0.35
CA GLY A 195 -12.26 -11.69 0.30
C GLY A 195 -12.49 -11.95 1.78
N ASN A 196 -11.67 -12.78 2.41
CA ASN A 196 -11.81 -13.06 3.85
C ASN A 196 -11.46 -11.81 4.66
N ASN A 197 -12.34 -11.46 5.59
CA ASN A 197 -12.16 -10.41 6.58
C ASN A 197 -11.98 -8.98 6.00
N ILE A 198 -12.49 -8.75 4.80
CA ILE A 198 -12.42 -7.44 4.14
C ILE A 198 -13.30 -6.39 4.84
N ASP A 199 -14.40 -6.82 5.47
CA ASP A 199 -15.27 -5.93 6.25
C ASP A 199 -14.54 -5.32 7.45
N GLU A 200 -13.80 -6.12 8.22
CA GLU A 200 -12.97 -5.66 9.35
C GLU A 200 -11.84 -4.71 8.88
N PHE A 201 -11.28 -4.97 7.69
CA PHE A 201 -10.32 -4.07 7.07
C PHE A 201 -10.94 -2.69 6.80
N TYR A 202 -12.14 -2.62 6.23
CA TYR A 202 -12.81 -1.35 5.98
C TYR A 202 -13.17 -0.61 7.27
N GLU A 203 -13.69 -1.32 8.27
CA GLU A 203 -13.98 -0.73 9.59
C GLU A 203 -12.72 -0.10 10.21
N SER A 204 -11.61 -0.84 10.21
CA SER A 204 -10.34 -0.37 10.75
C SER A 204 -9.77 0.81 9.96
N LEU A 205 -9.82 0.73 8.63
CA LEU A 205 -9.38 1.82 7.74
C LEU A 205 -10.16 3.12 8.01
N PHE A 206 -11.49 3.03 8.15
CA PHE A 206 -12.34 4.20 8.44
C PHE A 206 -12.23 4.67 9.89
N LYS A 207 -11.86 3.81 10.82
CA LYS A 207 -11.60 4.19 12.21
C LYS A 207 -10.35 5.08 12.31
N ILE A 208 -9.27 4.71 11.63
CA ILE A 208 -7.99 5.43 11.72
C ILE A 208 -7.88 6.68 10.83
N SER A 209 -8.75 6.80 9.83
CA SER A 209 -8.76 7.95 8.91
C SER A 209 -9.64 9.13 9.37
N LYS A 210 -10.18 9.07 10.59
CA LYS A 210 -11.03 10.12 11.19
C LYS A 210 -10.23 11.35 11.60
#